data_AF-A0A519GV52-F1
#
_entry.id   AF-A0A519GV52-F1
#
_cell.length_a   1.000
_cell.length_b   1.000
_cell.length_c   1.000
_cell.angle_alpha   90.00
_cell.angle_beta   90.00
_cell.angle_gamma   90.00
#
_symmetry.space_group_name_H-M   'P 1'
#
loop_
_entity.id
_entity.type
_entity.pdbx_description
1 polymer ?
#
loop_
_entity_poly.entity_id
_entity_poly.type
_entity_poly.pdbx_seq_one_letter_code
_entity_poly.pdbx_strand_id
1 'polypeptide(L)'
;ANIVLIVIIFLLAFSSILGNYYYGESNIEFITTSPAVRLGYRIFAVIAVFVGAIVSADVVWNFADGAMGFMALVNLVAIALLSGVAFKLLKDYTSQRREGRDPVFTRDRLPGVRGIEVWEDELTVTGPIDLITKKRQSAKHRDHLHG
;
A
#
# COMPACT_ATOMS: atom_id res chain seq x y z
N ALA A 1 27.79 13.23 23.16
CA ALA A 1 26.75 13.65 22.19
C ALA A 1 26.91 12.97 20.83
N ASN A 2 28.11 12.98 20.21
CA ASN A 2 28.28 12.50 18.82
C ASN A 2 28.14 10.98 18.62
N ILE A 3 28.57 10.15 19.58
CA ILE A 3 28.47 8.68 19.47
C ILE A 3 27.01 8.22 19.39
N VAL A 4 26.13 8.81 20.21
CA VAL A 4 24.70 8.48 20.23
C VAL A 4 24.06 8.79 18.88
N LEU A 5 24.38 9.94 18.28
CA LEU A 5 23.87 10.31 16.95
C LEU A 5 24.33 9.34 15.86
N ILE A 6 25.59 8.92 15.88
CA ILE A 6 26.13 7.94 14.92
C ILE A 6 25.38 6.61 15.03
N VAL A 7 25.14 6.13 16.26
CA VAL A 7 24.40 4.88 16.49
C VAL A 7 22.97 5.00 15.96
N ILE A 8 22.28 6.13 16.20
CA ILE A 8 20.93 6.37 15.70
C ILE A 8 20.90 6.36 14.17
N ILE A 9 21.81 7.10 13.51
CA ILE A 9 21.87 7.17 12.05
C ILE A 9 22.19 5.78 11.46
N PHE A 10 23.10 5.03 12.08
CA PHE A 10 23.42 3.67 11.66
C PHE A 10 22.18 2.76 11.72
N LEU A 11 21.46 2.75 12.85
CA LEU A 11 20.25 1.92 12.99
C LEU A 11 19.14 2.34 12.02
N LEU A 12 18.97 3.64 11.79
CA LEU A 12 17.99 4.17 10.84
C LEU A 12 18.34 3.79 9.40
N ALA A 13 19.61 3.94 9.00
CA ALA A 13 20.07 3.57 7.67
C ALA A 13 19.98 2.05 7.46
N PHE A 14 20.39 1.26 8.45
CA PHE A 14 20.35 -0.20 8.40
C PHE A 14 18.90 -0.72 8.25
N SER A 15 17.97 -0.23 9.07
CA SER A 15 16.56 -0.61 8.97
C SER A 15 15.93 -0.17 7.64
N SER A 16 16.30 1.01 7.13
CA SER A 16 15.82 1.49 5.83
C SER A 16 16.31 0.64 4.67
N ILE A 17 17.59 0.23 4.68
CA ILE A 17 18.16 -0.67 3.68
C ILE A 17 17.44 -2.03 3.71
N LEU A 18 17.23 -2.61 4.89
CA LEU A 18 16.51 -3.87 5.03
C LEU A 18 15.06 -3.75 4.54
N GLY A 19 14.37 -2.67 4.91
CA GLY A 19 13.02 -2.39 4.44
C GLY A 19 12.96 -2.36 2.91
N ASN A 20 13.80 -1.55 2.26
CA ASN A 20 13.86 -1.46 0.80
C ASN A 20 14.22 -2.79 0.13
N TYR A 21 15.13 -3.55 0.74
CA TYR A 21 15.46 -4.90 0.26
C TYR A 21 14.22 -5.80 0.27
N TYR A 22 13.48 -5.88 1.38
CA TYR A 22 12.27 -6.71 1.49
C TYR A 22 11.14 -6.25 0.56
N TYR A 23 10.96 -4.93 0.38
CA TYR A 23 10.00 -4.41 -0.60
C TYR A 23 10.34 -4.88 -2.02
N GLY A 24 11.61 -4.78 -2.43
CA GLY A 24 12.02 -5.24 -3.75
C GLY A 24 11.95 -6.77 -3.92
N GLU A 25 12.29 -7.55 -2.88
CA GLU A 25 12.14 -9.01 -2.93
C GLU A 25 10.67 -9.43 -3.09
N SER A 26 9.76 -8.78 -2.36
CA SER A 26 8.31 -9.01 -2.48
C SER A 26 7.79 -8.63 -3.87
N ASN A 27 8.24 -7.50 -4.43
CA ASN A 27 7.89 -7.08 -5.79
C ASN A 27 8.39 -8.07 -6.84
N ILE A 28 9.61 -8.60 -6.68
CA ILE A 28 10.16 -9.62 -7.58
C ILE A 28 9.36 -10.90 -7.47
N GLU A 29 9.02 -11.33 -6.26
CA GLU A 29 8.22 -12.54 -6.03
C GLU A 29 6.83 -12.44 -6.65
N PHE A 30 6.24 -11.25 -6.65
CA PHE A 30 4.98 -10.97 -7.34
C PHE A 30 5.11 -11.09 -8.88
N ILE A 31 6.22 -10.65 -9.46
CA ILE A 31 6.44 -10.67 -10.92
C ILE A 31 6.94 -12.05 -11.40
N THR A 32 7.78 -12.72 -10.60
CA THR A 32 8.40 -13.99 -10.96
C THR A 32 8.68 -14.86 -9.74
N THR A 33 8.37 -16.15 -9.86
CA THR A 33 8.67 -17.16 -8.84
C THR A 33 10.06 -17.78 -9.01
N SER A 34 10.86 -17.29 -9.97
CA SER A 34 12.17 -17.87 -10.29
C SER A 34 13.17 -17.70 -9.15
N PRO A 35 13.73 -18.79 -8.60
CA PRO A 35 14.72 -18.72 -7.52
C PRO A 35 16.02 -18.06 -7.97
N ALA A 36 16.38 -18.16 -9.25
CA ALA A 36 17.57 -17.53 -9.82
C ALA A 36 17.47 -16.00 -9.80
N VAL A 37 16.29 -15.45 -10.12
CA VAL A 37 16.07 -13.99 -10.10
C VAL A 37 16.11 -13.46 -8.66
N ARG A 38 15.51 -14.18 -7.71
CA ARG A 38 15.59 -13.82 -6.27
C ARG A 38 17.03 -13.83 -5.75
N LEU A 39 17.82 -14.85 -6.10
CA LEU A 39 19.23 -14.92 -5.72
C LEU A 39 20.04 -13.77 -6.37
N GLY A 40 19.80 -13.49 -7.65
CA GLY A 40 20.43 -12.36 -8.35
C GLY A 40 20.15 -11.02 -7.67
N TYR A 41 18.90 -10.78 -7.27
CA TYR A 41 18.51 -9.57 -6.54
C TYR A 41 19.20 -9.46 -5.17
N ARG A 42 19.31 -10.56 -4.42
CA ARG A 42 20.05 -10.60 -3.14
C ARG A 42 21.51 -10.16 -3.30
N ILE A 43 22.19 -10.74 -4.29
CA ILE A 43 23.58 -10.41 -4.59
C ILE A 43 23.69 -8.94 -5.02
N PHE A 44 22.79 -8.49 -5.89
CA PHE A 44 22.75 -7.10 -6.35
C PHE A 44 22.55 -6.11 -5.19
N ALA A 45 21.63 -6.37 -4.26
CA ALA A 45 21.37 -5.50 -3.13
C ALA A 45 22.60 -5.34 -2.22
N VAL A 46 23.33 -6.44 -1.94
CA VAL A 46 24.57 -6.38 -1.15
C VAL A 46 25.65 -5.57 -1.88
N ILE A 47 25.81 -5.77 -3.19
CA ILE A 47 26.76 -5.00 -3.99
C ILE A 47 26.37 -3.51 -4.00
N ALA A 48 25.09 -3.18 -4.17
CA ALA A 48 24.61 -1.80 -4.17
C ALA A 48 24.88 -1.09 -2.85
N VAL A 49 24.70 -1.77 -1.70
CA VAL A 49 25.05 -1.22 -0.38
C VAL A 49 26.55 -0.96 -0.26
N PHE A 50 27.38 -1.91 -0.71
CA PHE A 50 28.83 -1.76 -0.67
C PHE A 50 29.31 -0.61 -1.57
N VAL A 51 28.81 -0.53 -2.80
CA VAL A 51 29.12 0.56 -3.75
C VAL A 51 28.64 1.89 -3.19
N GLY A 52 27.43 1.95 -2.62
CA GLY A 52 26.88 3.16 -2.00
C GLY A 52 27.70 3.68 -0.82
N ALA A 53 28.45 2.82 -0.13
CA ALA A 53 29.36 3.24 0.94
C ALA A 53 30.68 3.85 0.43
N ILE A 54 31.02 3.65 -0.85
CA ILE A 54 32.29 4.12 -1.46
C ILE A 54 32.06 5.32 -2.38
N VAL A 55 30.93 5.36 -3.08
CA VAL A 55 30.58 6.44 -4.00
C VAL A 55 30.28 7.73 -3.23
N SER A 56 30.66 8.87 -3.81
CA SER A 56 30.39 10.19 -3.23
C SER A 56 28.89 10.45 -3.06
N ALA A 57 28.52 11.13 -1.97
CA ALA A 57 27.12 11.44 -1.67
C ALA A 57 26.40 12.15 -2.83
N ASP A 58 27.04 13.13 -3.50
CA ASP A 58 26.43 13.88 -4.60
C ASP A 58 25.99 12.99 -5.77
N VAL A 59 26.81 11.99 -6.13
CA VAL A 59 26.46 11.03 -7.18
C VAL A 59 25.28 10.16 -6.76
N VAL A 60 25.26 9.69 -5.50
CA VAL A 60 24.15 8.89 -4.96
C VAL A 60 22.85 9.69 -4.94
N TRP A 61 22.90 10.94 -4.48
CA TRP A 61 21.73 11.83 -4.44
C TRP A 61 21.22 12.16 -5.83
N ASN A 62 22.10 12.54 -6.77
CA ASN A 62 21.69 12.81 -8.16
C ASN A 62 21.05 11.59 -8.83
N PHE A 63 21.59 10.39 -8.59
CA PHE A 63 20.99 9.15 -9.08
C PHE A 63 19.63 8.87 -8.42
N ALA A 64 19.54 9.05 -7.10
CA ALA A 64 18.31 8.85 -6.34
C ALA A 64 17.20 9.81 -6.82
N ASP A 65 17.51 11.08 -7.03
CA ASP A 65 16.56 12.08 -7.51
C ASP A 65 16.03 11.72 -8.91
N GLY A 66 16.91 11.27 -9.81
CA GLY A 66 16.51 10.77 -11.13
C GLY A 66 15.59 9.54 -11.04
N ALA A 67 15.94 8.57 -10.19
CA ALA A 67 15.15 7.36 -9.98
C ALA A 67 13.78 7.67 -9.33
N MET A 68 13.74 8.58 -8.35
CA MET A 68 12.50 9.05 -7.71
C MET A 68 11.60 9.78 -8.71
N GLY A 69 12.17 10.64 -9.57
CA GLY A 69 11.43 11.31 -10.63
C GLY A 69 10.81 10.31 -11.62
N PHE A 70 11.56 9.29 -12.02
CA PHE A 70 11.03 8.23 -12.90
C PHE A 70 9.93 7.42 -12.22
N MET A 71 10.11 7.01 -10.96
CA MET A 71 9.10 6.29 -10.19
C MET A 71 7.82 7.11 -10.02
N ALA A 72 7.95 8.41 -9.73
CA ALA A 72 6.82 9.32 -9.62
C ALA A 72 6.06 9.44 -10.95
N LEU A 73 6.77 9.51 -12.08
CA LEU A 73 6.17 9.56 -13.40
C LEU A 73 5.36 8.29 -13.70
N VAL A 74 5.94 7.11 -13.47
CA VAL A 74 5.26 5.82 -13.68
C VAL A 74 4.01 5.71 -12.80
N ASN A 75 4.11 6.08 -11.51
CA ASN A 75 2.99 6.05 -10.59
C ASN A 75 1.89 7.04 -10.99
N LEU A 76 2.25 8.23 -11.47
CA LEU A 76 1.28 9.22 -11.93
C LEU A 76 0.50 8.72 -13.14
N VAL A 77 1.18 8.09 -14.11
CA VAL A 77 0.52 7.46 -15.26
C VAL A 77 -0.41 6.33 -14.81
N ALA A 78 0.03 5.47 -13.88
CA ALA A 78 -0.81 4.40 -13.35
C ALA A 78 -2.06 4.93 -12.64
N ILE A 79 -1.93 5.97 -11.81
CA ILE A 79 -3.06 6.63 -11.14
C ILE A 79 -3.98 7.27 -12.17
N ALA A 80 -3.45 7.92 -13.22
CA ALA A 80 -4.27 8.51 -14.26
C ALA A 80 -5.12 7.44 -14.98
N LEU A 81 -4.54 6.28 -15.31
CA LEU A 81 -5.25 5.16 -15.91
C LEU A 81 -6.29 4.54 -14.96
N LEU A 82 -5.98 4.46 -13.66
CA LEU A 82 -6.87 3.91 -12.63
C LEU A 82 -7.92 4.92 -12.12
N SER A 83 -7.79 6.20 -12.47
CA SER A 83 -8.64 7.29 -11.95
C SER A 83 -10.13 7.01 -12.13
N GLY A 84 -10.54 6.46 -13.27
CA GLY A 84 -11.93 6.10 -13.53
C GLY A 84 -12.48 5.03 -12.58
N VAL A 85 -11.65 4.07 -12.15
CA VAL A 85 -12.02 3.07 -11.14
C VAL A 85 -12.04 3.70 -9.75
N ALA A 86 -11.03 4.50 -9.42
CA ALA A 86 -10.93 5.20 -8.14
C ALA A 86 -12.13 6.12 -7.87
N PHE A 87 -12.57 6.89 -8.86
CA PHE A 87 -13.77 7.74 -8.72
C PHE A 87 -15.06 6.95 -8.56
N LYS A 88 -15.20 5.78 -9.21
CA LYS A 88 -16.36 4.89 -9.00
C LYS A 88 -16.39 4.33 -7.58
N LEU A 89 -15.24 3.85 -7.08
CA LEU A 89 -15.09 3.41 -5.68
C LEU A 89 -15.43 4.54 -4.70
N LEU A 90 -14.91 5.73 -4.94
CA LEU A 90 -15.17 6.89 -4.08
C LEU A 90 -16.65 7.28 -4.07
N LYS A 91 -17.33 7.19 -5.22
CA LYS A 91 -18.76 7.46 -5.33
C LYS A 91 -19.59 6.45 -4.54
N ASP A 92 -19.29 5.16 -4.67
CA ASP A 92 -19.96 4.09 -3.88
C ASP A 92 -19.74 4.31 -2.38
N TYR A 93 -18.49 4.49 -1.96
CA TYR A 93 -18.14 4.79 -0.56
C TYR A 93 -18.91 5.99 -0.01
N THR A 94 -18.98 7.07 -0.79
CA THR A 94 -19.68 8.30 -0.40
C THR A 94 -21.20 8.11 -0.32
N SER A 95 -21.80 7.30 -1.21
CA SER A 95 -23.23 6.95 -1.14
C SER A 95 -23.55 6.23 0.16
N GLN A 96 -22.77 5.19 0.49
CA GLN A 96 -22.95 4.42 1.71
C GLN A 96 -22.81 5.29 2.97
N ARG A 97 -21.81 6.19 3.00
CA ARG A 97 -21.66 7.17 4.09
C ARG A 97 -22.87 8.07 4.23
N ARG A 98 -23.43 8.58 3.12
CA ARG A 98 -24.60 9.46 3.13
C ARG A 98 -25.87 8.77 3.61
N GLU A 99 -26.01 7.48 3.33
CA GLU A 99 -27.05 6.61 3.87
C GLU A 99 -26.89 6.32 5.38
N GLY A 100 -25.82 6.83 6.01
CA GLY A 100 -25.51 6.61 7.42
C GLY A 100 -25.04 5.19 7.72
N ARG A 101 -24.65 4.43 6.70
CA ARG A 101 -24.06 3.09 6.83
C ARG A 101 -22.57 3.22 7.12
N ASP A 102 -22.00 2.17 7.72
CA ASP A 102 -20.55 1.99 7.68
C ASP A 102 -20.20 1.41 6.30
N PRO A 103 -19.41 2.11 5.47
CA PRO A 103 -19.21 1.71 4.07
C PRO A 103 -18.45 0.39 3.98
N VAL A 104 -19.04 -0.58 3.29
CA VAL A 104 -18.42 -1.87 3.00
C VAL A 104 -18.36 -2.05 1.50
N PHE A 105 -17.16 -2.30 0.97
CA PHE A 105 -16.99 -2.60 -0.45
C PHE A 105 -17.12 -4.10 -0.68
N THR A 106 -17.91 -4.47 -1.69
CA THR A 106 -18.03 -5.84 -2.17
C THR A 106 -17.82 -5.87 -3.68
N ARG A 107 -17.23 -6.95 -4.20
CA ARG A 107 -16.81 -7.09 -5.60
C ARG A 107 -17.92 -6.83 -6.61
N ASP A 108 -19.15 -7.21 -6.29
CA ASP A 108 -20.36 -7.01 -7.09
C ASP A 108 -20.69 -5.52 -7.36
N ARG A 109 -20.19 -4.61 -6.52
CA ARG A 109 -20.42 -3.16 -6.69
C ARG A 109 -19.60 -2.53 -7.82
N LEU A 110 -18.62 -3.26 -8.36
CA LEU A 110 -17.79 -2.84 -9.50
C LEU A 110 -17.76 -3.91 -10.60
N PRO A 111 -18.90 -4.18 -11.27
CA PRO A 111 -19.01 -5.28 -12.23
C PRO A 111 -18.11 -5.12 -13.47
N GLY A 112 -17.62 -3.91 -13.75
CA GLY A 112 -16.73 -3.61 -14.87
C GLY A 112 -15.22 -3.79 -14.58
N VAL A 113 -14.84 -4.13 -13.35
CA VAL A 113 -13.43 -4.27 -12.94
C VAL A 113 -13.10 -5.75 -12.77
N ARG A 114 -12.11 -6.24 -13.53
CA ARG A 114 -11.62 -7.62 -13.46
C ARG A 114 -10.42 -7.71 -12.51
N GLY A 115 -10.14 -8.89 -11.98
CA GLY A 115 -8.97 -9.15 -11.11
C GLY A 115 -9.20 -8.91 -9.62
N ILE A 116 -10.46 -8.71 -9.19
CA ILE A 116 -10.80 -8.67 -7.76
C ILE A 116 -11.01 -10.12 -7.29
N GLU A 117 -10.04 -10.67 -6.57
CA GLU A 117 -10.06 -12.05 -6.07
C GLU A 117 -10.65 -12.18 -4.65
N VAL A 118 -10.79 -11.06 -3.94
CA VAL A 118 -11.24 -10.99 -2.54
C VAL A 118 -12.47 -10.08 -2.40
N TRP A 119 -13.10 -10.06 -1.21
CA TRP A 119 -14.28 -9.23 -0.88
C TRP A 119 -15.55 -9.62 -1.65
N GLU A 120 -15.90 -10.90 -1.61
CA GLU A 120 -17.09 -11.44 -2.28
C GLU A 120 -18.40 -10.95 -1.63
N ASP A 121 -18.43 -10.87 -0.30
CA ASP A 121 -19.60 -10.46 0.47
C ASP A 121 -19.25 -9.64 1.73
N GLU A 122 -20.24 -9.01 2.36
CA GLU A 122 -20.01 -8.16 3.54
C GLU A 122 -19.39 -8.94 4.72
N LEU A 123 -19.72 -10.22 4.92
CA LEU A 123 -19.18 -11.06 6.00
C LEU A 123 -17.70 -11.37 5.79
N THR A 124 -17.28 -11.63 4.54
CA THR A 124 -15.87 -11.83 4.20
C THR A 124 -15.03 -10.56 4.41
N VAL A 125 -15.66 -9.37 4.33
CA VAL A 125 -14.99 -8.08 4.51
C VAL A 125 -14.91 -7.69 5.99
N THR A 126 -16.01 -7.82 6.73
CA THR A 126 -16.09 -7.38 8.14
C THR A 126 -15.64 -8.47 9.12
N GLY A 127 -15.55 -9.71 8.66
CA GLY A 127 -15.36 -10.89 9.51
C GLY A 127 -16.64 -11.28 10.26
N PRO A 128 -16.61 -12.41 10.99
CA PRO A 128 -17.77 -12.98 11.68
C PRO A 128 -18.14 -12.25 12.97
N ILE A 129 -17.33 -11.28 13.42
CA ILE A 129 -17.53 -10.58 14.68
C ILE A 129 -18.33 -9.30 14.41
N ASP A 130 -19.58 -9.28 14.88
CA ASP A 130 -20.49 -8.12 14.82
C ASP A 130 -20.01 -7.03 15.80
N LEU A 131 -19.00 -6.26 15.38
CA LEU A 131 -18.43 -5.15 16.15
C LEU A 131 -19.40 -3.96 16.13
N ILE A 132 -20.39 -3.94 17.03
CA ILE A 132 -21.15 -2.72 17.43
C ILE A 132 -22.05 -2.12 16.32
N THR A 133 -22.00 -2.59 15.07
CA THR A 133 -22.72 -2.01 13.93
C THR A 133 -24.24 -2.20 14.04
N LYS A 134 -24.70 -3.40 14.41
CA LYS A 134 -26.14 -3.70 14.52
C LYS A 134 -26.84 -2.90 15.62
N LYS A 135 -26.15 -2.62 16.73
CA LYS A 135 -26.71 -1.89 17.89
C LYS A 135 -26.87 -0.38 17.62
N ARG A 136 -25.96 0.24 16.86
CA ARG A 136 -26.07 1.67 16.50
C ARG A 136 -27.13 1.94 15.42
N GLN A 137 -27.27 1.06 14.42
CA GLN A 137 -28.32 1.19 13.41
C GLN A 137 -29.72 0.96 13.98
N SER A 138 -29.87 0.00 14.90
CA SER A 138 -31.14 -0.27 15.59
C SER A 138 -31.55 0.88 16.53
N ALA A 139 -30.59 1.57 17.16
CA ALA A 139 -30.87 2.74 18.00
C ALA A 139 -31.38 3.93 17.16
N LYS A 140 -30.73 4.22 16.03
CA LYS A 140 -31.12 5.32 15.14
C LYS A 140 -32.50 5.11 14.49
N HIS A 141 -32.88 3.86 14.20
CA HIS A 141 -34.21 3.55 13.65
C HIS A 141 -35.35 3.65 14.69
N ARG A 142 -35.08 3.40 15.98
CA ARG A 142 -36.09 3.52 17.06
C ARG A 142 -36.48 4.98 17.35
N ASP A 143 -35.55 5.92 17.21
CA ASP A 143 -35.81 7.33 17.48
C ASP A 143 -36.77 7.99 16.45
N HIS A 144 -36.90 7.42 15.24
CA HIS A 144 -37.80 7.91 14.20
C HIS A 144 -39.24 7.38 14.31
N LEU A 145 -39.52 6.42 15.20
CA LEU A 145 -40.86 5.82 15.38
C LEU A 145 -41.60 6.40 16.60
N HIS A 146 -40.94 7.25 17.39
CA HIS A 146 -41.47 7.84 18.62
C HIS A 146 -41.53 9.39 18.59
N GLY A 147 -41.50 9.99 17.40
CA GLY A 147 -41.67 11.43 17.17
C GLY A 147 -42.92 11.74 16.37
#